data_AF-A0A4S0J553-F1
#
_entry.id   AF-A0A4S0J553-F1
#
_cell.length_a   1.000
_cell.length_b   1.000
_cell.length_c   1.000
_cell.angle_alpha   90.00
_cell.angle_beta   90.00
_cell.angle_gamma   90.00
#
_symmetry.space_group_name_H-M   'P 1'
#
loop_
_entity.id
_entity.type
_entity.pdbx_description
1 polymer ?
#
loop_
_entity_poly.entity_id
_entity_poly.type
_entity_poly.pdbx_seq_one_letter_code
_entity_poly.pdbx_strand_id
1 'polypeptide(L)'
;WGQAADEFGLGLDEAVFLRMVGLGDRDSHALLRAQGIEDSVIDAVAARCHDLYEARTQTGLPLRPGILELLELLKAHAIPRAVATTTRQPRAGRKLAAAGLLPYFDAVITSGDVARPKPAPDIYLLAAQRLG
;
A
#
# COMPACT_ATOMS: atom_id res chain seq x y z
N TRP A 1 1.89 -11.77 3.58
CA TRP A 1 1.04 -12.80 2.97
C TRP A 1 1.74 -14.14 2.98
N GLY A 2 2.82 -14.38 2.22
CA GLY A 2 3.57 -15.66 2.22
C GLY A 2 3.77 -16.29 3.60
N GLN A 3 4.56 -15.64 4.48
CA GLN A 3 4.77 -16.16 5.84
C GLN A 3 3.47 -16.44 6.61
N ALA A 4 2.46 -15.57 6.53
CA ALA A 4 1.19 -15.81 7.22
C ALA A 4 0.44 -17.01 6.63
N ALA A 5 0.46 -17.18 5.31
CA ALA A 5 -0.15 -18.33 4.66
C ALA A 5 0.58 -19.64 5.01
N ASP A 6 1.92 -19.60 5.14
CA ASP A 6 2.75 -20.73 5.56
C ASP A 6 2.47 -21.13 7.02
N GLU A 7 2.36 -20.15 7.92
CA GLU A 7 1.99 -20.39 9.33
C GLU A 7 0.61 -21.07 9.49
N PHE A 8 -0.29 -20.87 8.51
CA PHE A 8 -1.62 -21.48 8.46
C PHE A 8 -1.68 -22.74 7.57
N GLY A 9 -0.54 -23.18 7.01
CA GLY A 9 -0.46 -24.41 6.21
C GLY A 9 -1.18 -24.35 4.86
N LEU A 10 -1.33 -23.16 4.26
CA LEU A 10 -2.11 -22.99 3.03
C LEU A 10 -1.36 -23.39 1.75
N GLY A 11 -0.04 -23.50 1.78
CA GLY A 11 0.76 -23.99 0.64
C GLY A 11 0.58 -23.19 -0.66
N LEU A 12 0.36 -21.88 -0.55
CA LEU A 12 0.11 -21.01 -1.71
C LEU A 12 1.42 -20.61 -2.41
N ASP A 13 1.41 -20.63 -3.74
CA ASP A 13 2.51 -20.15 -4.56
C ASP A 13 2.72 -18.64 -4.40
N GLU A 14 3.98 -18.19 -4.43
CA GLU A 14 4.35 -16.78 -4.39
C GLU A 14 3.64 -15.94 -5.47
N ALA A 15 3.39 -16.53 -6.65
CA ALA A 15 2.66 -15.91 -7.75
C ALA A 15 1.25 -15.43 -7.34
N VAL A 16 0.60 -16.11 -6.39
CA VAL A 16 -0.70 -15.68 -5.84
C VAL A 16 -0.53 -14.33 -5.14
N PHE A 17 0.49 -14.18 -4.31
CA PHE A 17 0.74 -12.95 -3.55
C PHE A 17 1.20 -11.80 -4.45
N LEU A 18 2.00 -12.08 -5.48
CA LEU A 18 2.42 -11.06 -6.44
C LEU A 18 1.23 -10.44 -7.19
N ARG A 19 0.21 -11.23 -7.52
CA ARG A 19 -1.03 -10.74 -8.13
C ARG A 19 -1.87 -9.86 -7.20
N MET A 20 -1.67 -9.97 -5.89
CA MET A 20 -2.35 -9.14 -4.89
C MET A 20 -1.69 -7.76 -4.74
N VAL A 21 -0.48 -7.55 -5.25
CA VAL A 21 0.23 -6.27 -5.13
C VAL A 21 -0.56 -5.17 -5.85
N GLY A 22 -0.90 -4.12 -5.09
CA GLY A 22 -1.65 -2.97 -5.60
C GLY A 22 -3.17 -3.14 -5.57
N LEU A 23 -3.68 -4.34 -5.27
CA LEU A 23 -5.11 -4.57 -5.06
C LEU A 23 -5.58 -4.01 -3.72
N GLY A 24 -6.89 -3.74 -3.62
CA GLY A 24 -7.55 -3.50 -2.34
C GLY A 24 -7.90 -4.81 -1.63
N ASP A 25 -8.32 -4.71 -0.37
CA ASP A 25 -8.65 -5.88 0.48
C ASP A 25 -9.74 -6.76 -0.17
N ARG A 26 -10.81 -6.16 -0.69
CA ARG A 26 -11.90 -6.88 -1.36
C ARG A 26 -11.41 -7.76 -2.51
N ASP A 27 -10.57 -7.22 -3.38
CA ASP A 27 -10.08 -7.92 -4.57
C ASP A 27 -9.01 -8.95 -4.20
N SER A 28 -8.21 -8.67 -3.15
CA SER A 28 -7.27 -9.61 -2.55
C SER A 28 -7.99 -10.83 -1.94
N HIS A 29 -9.07 -10.61 -1.19
CA HIS A 29 -9.90 -11.69 -0.62
C HIS A 29 -10.59 -12.50 -1.72
N ALA A 30 -11.06 -11.85 -2.79
CA ALA A 30 -11.64 -12.56 -3.93
C ALA A 30 -10.63 -13.50 -4.62
N LEU A 31 -9.35 -13.08 -4.72
CA LEU A 31 -8.29 -13.92 -5.28
C LEU A 31 -7.99 -15.14 -4.41
N LEU A 32 -7.98 -14.97 -3.08
CA LEU A 32 -7.79 -16.07 -2.13
C LEU A 32 -9.00 -17.03 -2.10
N ARG A 33 -10.23 -16.52 -2.18
CA ARG A 33 -11.43 -17.35 -2.35
C ARG A 33 -11.36 -18.20 -3.63
N ALA A 34 -10.81 -17.64 -4.71
CA ALA A 34 -10.59 -18.39 -5.95
C ALA A 34 -9.52 -19.51 -5.82
N GLN A 35 -8.73 -19.51 -4.74
CA GLN A 35 -7.84 -20.64 -4.39
C GLN A 35 -8.55 -21.68 -3.49
N GLY A 36 -9.86 -21.54 -3.24
CA GLY A 36 -10.62 -22.45 -2.39
C GLY A 36 -10.50 -22.20 -0.89
N ILE A 37 -10.00 -21.03 -0.48
CA ILE A 37 -9.82 -20.69 0.94
C ILE A 37 -11.12 -20.09 1.48
N GLU A 38 -11.55 -20.56 2.65
CA GLU A 38 -12.73 -20.04 3.34
C GLU A 38 -12.51 -18.62 3.90
N ASP A 39 -13.56 -17.80 3.92
CA ASP A 39 -13.46 -16.40 4.39
C ASP A 39 -12.94 -16.29 5.83
N SER A 40 -13.31 -17.21 6.72
CA SER A 40 -12.82 -17.25 8.11
C SER A 40 -11.29 -17.42 8.19
N VAL A 41 -10.73 -18.23 7.29
CA VAL A 41 -9.29 -18.46 7.18
C VAL A 41 -8.61 -17.27 6.51
N ILE A 42 -9.22 -16.69 5.49
CA ILE A 42 -8.73 -15.47 4.83
C ILE A 42 -8.60 -14.34 5.85
N ASP A 43 -9.62 -14.12 6.67
CA ASP A 43 -9.63 -13.07 7.70
C ASP A 43 -8.53 -13.30 8.74
N ALA A 44 -8.33 -14.55 9.19
CA ALA A 44 -7.27 -14.89 10.13
C ALA A 44 -5.86 -14.69 9.55
N VAL A 45 -5.65 -15.11 8.29
CA VAL A 45 -4.37 -14.91 7.58
C VAL A 45 -4.12 -13.43 7.29
N ALA A 46 -5.16 -12.66 6.95
CA ALA A 46 -5.07 -11.23 6.72
C ALA A 46 -4.69 -10.49 8.01
N ALA A 47 -5.32 -10.84 9.14
CA ALA A 47 -4.97 -10.31 10.45
C ALA A 47 -3.51 -10.64 10.81
N ARG A 48 -3.09 -11.89 10.65
CA ARG A 48 -1.71 -12.29 10.92
C ARG A 48 -0.70 -11.60 10.00
N CYS A 49 -1.06 -11.44 8.72
CA CYS A 49 -0.26 -10.69 7.76
C CYS A 49 -0.11 -9.22 8.19
N HIS A 50 -1.17 -8.63 8.76
CA HIS A 50 -1.11 -7.28 9.29
C HIS A 50 -0.14 -7.18 10.48
N ASP A 51 -0.23 -8.09 11.45
CA ASP A 51 0.67 -8.10 12.61
C ASP A 51 2.14 -8.23 12.21
N LEU A 52 2.44 -9.18 11.30
CA LEU A 52 3.77 -9.37 10.75
C LEU A 52 4.26 -8.13 10.01
N TYR A 53 3.38 -7.49 9.27
CA TYR A 53 3.71 -6.26 8.54
C TYR A 53 4.04 -5.13 9.51
N GLU A 54 3.22 -4.89 10.53
CA GLU A 54 3.47 -3.84 11.53
C GLU A 54 4.78 -4.10 12.27
N ALA A 55 5.01 -5.32 12.78
CA ALA A 55 6.25 -5.68 13.47
C ALA A 55 7.51 -5.42 12.61
N ARG A 56 7.44 -5.69 11.30
CA ARG A 56 8.56 -5.46 10.36
C ARG A 56 8.75 -4.01 9.96
N THR A 57 7.70 -3.19 10.03
CA THR A 57 7.72 -1.80 9.56
C THR A 57 7.80 -0.76 10.67
N GLN A 58 7.71 -1.19 11.93
CA GLN A 58 7.84 -0.34 13.11
C GLN A 58 9.13 0.49 13.13
N THR A 59 10.26 -0.06 12.68
CA THR A 59 11.56 0.64 12.62
C THR A 59 11.79 1.42 11.32
N GLY A 60 10.75 1.54 10.48
CA GLY A 60 10.88 2.06 9.11
C GLY A 60 11.33 0.99 8.12
N LEU A 61 11.13 1.27 6.84
CA LEU A 61 11.58 0.43 5.74
C LEU A 61 12.74 1.11 5.02
N PRO A 62 13.70 0.34 4.47
CA PRO A 62 14.74 0.92 3.64
C PRO A 62 14.11 1.63 2.45
N LEU A 63 14.63 2.83 2.17
CA LEU A 63 14.24 3.61 1.01
C LEU A 63 14.73 2.92 -0.27
N ARG A 64 13.96 3.07 -1.35
CA ARG A 64 14.44 2.64 -2.66
C ARG A 64 15.64 3.52 -3.06
N PRO A 65 16.73 2.95 -3.59
CA PRO A 65 17.85 3.74 -4.08
C PRO A 65 17.39 4.82 -5.07
N GLY A 66 17.90 6.05 -4.94
CA GLY A 66 17.56 7.17 -5.82
C GLY A 66 16.31 7.97 -5.43
N ILE A 67 15.52 7.54 -4.44
CA ILE A 67 14.25 8.23 -4.12
C ILE A 67 14.48 9.61 -3.51
N LEU A 68 15.48 9.77 -2.64
CA LEU A 68 15.77 11.06 -2.02
C LEU A 68 16.36 12.03 -3.04
N GLU A 69 17.27 11.54 -3.88
CA GLU A 69 17.88 12.30 -4.96
C GLU A 69 16.83 12.81 -5.95
N LEU A 70 15.87 11.96 -6.32
CA LEU A 70 14.74 12.36 -7.15
C LEU A 70 13.86 13.40 -6.47
N LEU A 71 13.47 13.18 -5.20
CA LEU A 71 12.57 14.08 -4.49
C LEU A 71 13.20 15.46 -4.22
N GLU A 72 14.50 15.50 -3.94
CA GLU A 72 15.26 16.75 -3.84
C GLU A 72 15.39 17.46 -5.18
N LEU A 73 15.65 16.73 -6.27
CA LEU A 73 15.70 17.31 -7.62
C LEU A 73 14.37 17.96 -8.00
N LEU A 74 13.25 17.27 -7.77
CA LEU A 74 11.91 17.80 -8.04
C LEU A 74 11.60 19.02 -7.17
N LYS A 75 11.99 18.98 -5.88
CA LYS A 75 11.86 20.12 -4.96
C LYS A 75 12.64 21.34 -5.43
N ALA A 76 13.89 21.16 -5.87
CA ALA A 76 14.74 22.24 -6.36
C ALA A 76 14.17 22.93 -7.61
N HIS A 77 13.37 22.21 -8.41
CA HIS A 77 12.68 22.74 -9.59
C HIS A 77 11.23 23.19 -9.31
N ALA A 78 10.82 23.25 -8.04
CA ALA A 78 9.47 23.60 -7.61
C ALA A 78 8.36 22.78 -8.32
N ILE A 79 8.63 21.48 -8.60
CA ILE A 79 7.66 20.58 -9.22
C ILE A 79 6.73 20.02 -8.14
N PRO A 80 5.40 20.26 -8.21
CA PRO A 80 4.45 19.72 -7.25
C PRO A 80 4.40 18.18 -7.27
N ARG A 81 4.28 17.54 -6.11
CA ARG A 81 4.30 16.07 -5.98
C ARG A 81 3.20 15.57 -5.06
N ALA A 82 2.57 14.47 -5.45
CA ALA A 82 1.59 13.79 -4.61
C ALA A 82 1.84 12.28 -4.53
N VAL A 83 1.40 11.67 -3.44
CA VAL A 83 1.27 10.21 -3.31
C VAL A 83 -0.16 9.80 -3.61
N ALA A 84 -0.34 8.78 -4.45
CA ALA A 84 -1.64 8.14 -4.72
C ALA A 84 -1.59 6.64 -4.39
N THR A 85 -2.19 6.24 -3.27
CA THR A 85 -2.06 4.88 -2.70
C THR A 85 -3.41 4.23 -2.35
N THR A 86 -3.50 2.90 -2.46
CA THR A 86 -4.65 2.13 -1.94
C THR A 86 -4.63 1.99 -0.42
N THR A 87 -3.51 2.33 0.23
CA THR A 87 -3.38 2.34 1.70
C THR A 87 -4.20 3.48 2.30
N ARG A 88 -5.13 3.18 3.21
CA ARG A 88 -5.93 4.18 3.95
C ARG A 88 -5.12 4.98 4.97
N GLN A 89 -5.63 6.16 5.35
CA GLN A 89 -5.19 6.85 6.56
C GLN A 89 -5.61 6.09 7.84
N PRO A 90 -4.89 6.26 8.97
CA PRO A 90 -3.66 7.03 9.16
C PRO A 90 -2.39 6.30 8.70
N ARG A 91 -2.52 5.07 8.21
CA ARG A 91 -1.39 4.16 7.89
C ARG A 91 -0.50 4.72 6.79
N ALA A 92 -1.06 5.33 5.74
CA ALA A 92 -0.29 5.96 4.68
C ALA A 92 0.60 7.10 5.21
N GLY A 93 0.03 8.04 5.98
CA GLY A 93 0.77 9.14 6.59
C GLY A 93 1.86 8.68 7.55
N ARG A 94 1.56 7.71 8.44
CA ARG A 94 2.54 7.15 9.38
C ARG A 94 3.75 6.55 8.67
N LYS A 95 3.54 5.79 7.58
CA LYS A 95 4.63 5.19 6.81
C LYS A 95 5.53 6.24 6.15
N LEU A 96 4.92 7.25 5.53
CA LEU A 96 5.67 8.35 4.91
C LEU A 96 6.45 9.15 5.95
N ALA A 97 5.86 9.40 7.12
CA ALA A 97 6.52 10.11 8.22
C ALA A 97 7.69 9.30 8.79
N ALA A 98 7.50 8.01 9.08
CA ALA A 98 8.55 7.12 9.57
C ALA A 98 9.72 6.97 8.58
N ALA A 99 9.43 7.06 7.28
CA ALA A 99 10.44 7.05 6.22
C ALA A 99 11.11 8.42 5.97
N GLY A 100 10.69 9.48 6.68
CA GLY A 100 11.17 10.85 6.45
C GLY A 100 10.73 11.47 5.12
N LEU A 101 9.78 10.84 4.40
CA LEU A 101 9.36 11.25 3.07
C LEU A 101 8.14 12.17 3.05
N LEU A 102 7.35 12.22 4.12
CA LEU A 102 6.11 13.01 4.17
C LEU A 102 6.30 14.49 3.76
N PRO A 103 7.36 15.20 4.19
CA PRO A 103 7.58 16.61 3.81
C PRO A 103 7.87 16.84 2.31
N TYR A 104 8.11 15.79 1.53
CA TYR A 104 8.34 15.89 0.08
C TYR A 104 7.06 15.80 -0.74
N PHE A 105 5.88 15.78 -0.14
CA PHE A 105 4.63 15.69 -0.89
C PHE A 105 3.67 16.79 -0.47
N ASP A 106 3.13 17.47 -1.47
CA ASP A 106 2.13 18.53 -1.33
C ASP A 106 0.74 17.93 -1.04
N ALA A 107 0.52 16.68 -1.46
CA ALA A 107 -0.70 15.94 -1.15
C ALA A 107 -0.46 14.43 -1.01
N VAL A 108 -1.25 13.79 -0.14
CA VAL A 108 -1.29 12.33 0.02
C VAL A 108 -2.74 11.89 -0.12
N ILE A 109 -3.05 11.21 -1.23
CA ILE A 109 -4.39 10.74 -1.55
C ILE A 109 -4.40 9.22 -1.34
N THR A 110 -5.36 8.78 -0.55
CA THR A 110 -5.59 7.40 -0.14
C THR A 110 -6.87 6.84 -0.73
N SER A 111 -7.07 5.53 -0.63
CA SER A 111 -8.35 4.89 -1.02
C SER A 111 -9.55 5.38 -0.21
N GLY A 112 -9.34 6.00 0.96
CA GLY A 112 -10.41 6.60 1.75
C GLY A 112 -10.86 7.99 1.27
N ASP A 113 -10.06 8.63 0.40
CA ASP A 113 -10.33 10.00 -0.07
C ASP A 113 -11.16 10.03 -1.35
N VAL A 114 -11.48 8.87 -1.94
CA VAL A 114 -12.21 8.74 -3.20
C VAL A 114 -13.34 7.72 -3.10
N ALA A 115 -14.42 7.96 -3.85
CA ALA A 115 -15.56 7.04 -3.91
C ALA A 115 -15.19 5.71 -4.58
N ARG A 116 -14.39 5.75 -5.65
CA ARG A 116 -13.92 4.55 -6.37
C ARG A 116 -12.40 4.50 -6.33
N PRO A 117 -11.80 3.65 -5.47
CA PRO A 117 -10.35 3.48 -5.45
C PRO A 117 -9.85 2.76 -6.71
N LYS A 118 -8.52 2.62 -6.84
CA LYS A 118 -7.90 1.85 -7.94
C LYS A 118 -8.61 0.50 -8.10
N PRO A 119 -8.89 0.05 -9.34
CA PRO A 119 -8.29 0.52 -10.59
C PRO A 119 -8.96 1.77 -11.22
N ALA A 120 -10.01 2.33 -10.62
CA ALA A 120 -10.60 3.57 -11.13
C ALA A 120 -9.59 4.74 -11.07
N PRO A 121 -9.68 5.72 -11.99
CA PRO A 121 -8.73 6.82 -12.08
C PRO A 121 -8.90 7.88 -10.99
N ASP A 122 -10.00 7.84 -10.22
CA ASP A 122 -10.43 8.87 -9.28
C ASP A 122 -9.29 9.34 -8.35
N ILE A 123 -8.43 8.42 -7.88
CA ILE A 123 -7.30 8.75 -7.01
C ILE A 123 -6.24 9.64 -7.69
N TYR A 124 -5.99 9.40 -8.98
CA TYR A 124 -5.02 10.17 -9.77
C TYR A 124 -5.61 11.52 -10.18
N LEU A 125 -6.91 11.55 -10.51
CA LEU A 125 -7.63 12.79 -10.83
C LEU A 125 -7.66 13.72 -9.62
N LEU A 126 -7.94 13.18 -8.43
CA LEU A 126 -7.89 13.95 -7.19
C LEU A 126 -6.46 14.41 -6.87
N ALA A 127 -5.45 13.57 -7.09
CA ALA A 127 -4.05 13.98 -6.91
C ALA A 127 -3.68 15.13 -7.84
N ALA A 128 -4.01 15.05 -9.13
CA ALA A 128 -3.78 16.13 -10.08
C ALA A 128 -4.51 17.42 -9.66
N GLN A 129 -5.79 17.33 -9.30
CA GLN A 129 -6.56 18.47 -8.80
C GLN A 129 -5.92 19.14 -7.57
N ARG A 130 -5.29 18.37 -6.68
CA ARG A 130 -4.62 18.88 -5.48
C ARG A 130 -3.29 19.58 -5.77
N LEU A 131 -2.66 19.25 -6.90
CA LEU A 131 -1.38 19.83 -7.31
C LEU A 131 -1.53 21.12 -8.12
N GLY A 132 -2.73 21.42 -8.61
CA GLY A 132 -3.01 22.55 -9.51
C GLY A 132 -2.76 22.20 -10.97
#